data_AF-A0AAD6VKB5-F1
#
_entry.id   AF-A0AAD6VKB5-F1
#
_cell.length_a   1.000
_cell.length_b   1.000
_cell.length_c   1.000
_cell.angle_alpha   90.00
_cell.angle_beta   90.00
_cell.angle_gamma   90.00
#
_symmetry.space_group_name_H-M   'P 1'
#
loop_
_entity.id
_entity.type
_entity.pdbx_description
1 polymer ?
#
loop_
_entity_poly.entity_id
_entity_poly.type
_entity_poly.pdbx_seq_one_letter_code
_entity_poly.pdbx_strand_id
1 'polypeptide(L)'
;MFSAKGKGKEPAPTTPLPGQSSGSNPAASLSSLWAYLLPALNHIVKSPTNNLDSKKAPPIDMVFYAGIHTACYNYFTSQSEKKPNSRTSGEAASGTDLYEQMDKYFMEAAREIMLGVPQDDSALVHYIVPCFTRYSAGAMSVNRLLNYVNRHYVKRAVDEDRGWLRLNDVLESVAKNITPEDSREKISEILREKRTDELKKWGYKVDGSGESMSSAEACAEAASPPDRIVSVASLAHRRFRTEVFEPLLAVPVIKGKKTKNKIPKAAGPPPLPKGRLARAVKELLESKGGDEEERARLASELAAALRLVGVRSEHPLRKRLDKFLASTP
;
A
#
# COMPACT_ATOMS: atom_id res chain seq x y z
N MET A 1 16.85 -56.96 18.91
CA MET A 1 16.99 -56.74 17.45
C MET A 1 15.62 -56.45 16.87
N PHE A 2 15.50 -55.26 16.25
CA PHE A 2 14.57 -54.77 15.20
C PHE A 2 13.30 -55.59 14.86
N SER A 3 12.12 -55.05 14.58
CA SER A 3 11.75 -53.74 14.02
C SER A 3 10.23 -53.58 14.09
N ALA A 4 9.72 -52.43 14.52
CA ALA A 4 8.31 -52.04 14.37
C ALA A 4 8.24 -50.83 13.41
N LYS A 5 7.59 -51.05 12.28
CA LYS A 5 7.53 -50.13 11.13
C LYS A 5 6.49 -49.03 11.40
N GLY A 6 6.96 -47.81 11.67
CA GLY A 6 6.11 -46.62 11.79
C GLY A 6 5.50 -46.22 10.44
N LYS A 7 4.18 -46.07 10.40
CA LYS A 7 3.45 -45.48 9.26
C LYS A 7 3.70 -43.97 9.24
N GLY A 8 4.30 -43.49 8.16
CA GLY A 8 4.42 -42.06 7.85
C GLY A 8 3.03 -41.44 7.63
N LYS A 9 2.84 -40.26 8.21
CA LYS A 9 1.64 -39.45 8.10
C LYS A 9 1.77 -38.63 6.80
N GLU A 10 0.93 -38.93 5.82
CA GLU A 10 0.84 -38.19 4.56
C GLU A 10 0.41 -36.72 4.81
N PRO A 11 0.97 -35.74 4.07
CA PRO A 11 0.46 -34.37 4.09
C PRO A 11 -0.91 -34.29 3.40
N ALA A 12 -1.81 -33.52 4.00
CA ALA A 12 -3.19 -33.32 3.53
C ALA A 12 -3.24 -32.80 2.08
N PRO A 13 -4.26 -33.19 1.29
CA PRO A 13 -4.38 -32.81 -0.10
C PRO A 13 -4.68 -31.31 -0.21
N THR A 14 -3.81 -30.58 -0.90
CA THR A 14 -4.11 -29.23 -1.40
C THR A 14 -5.23 -29.33 -2.42
N THR A 15 -6.39 -28.74 -2.12
CA THR A 15 -7.53 -28.67 -3.04
C THR A 15 -7.08 -27.98 -4.34
N PRO A 16 -7.14 -28.65 -5.51
CA PRO A 16 -6.83 -28.00 -6.77
C PRO A 16 -7.90 -26.94 -7.04
N LEU A 17 -7.44 -25.73 -7.38
CA LEU A 17 -8.33 -24.69 -7.92
C LEU A 17 -9.03 -25.24 -9.17
N PRO A 18 -10.33 -24.94 -9.38
CA PRO A 18 -11.06 -25.43 -10.53
C PRO A 18 -10.40 -24.90 -11.81
N GLY A 19 -9.88 -25.82 -12.63
CA GLY A 19 -9.37 -25.51 -13.96
C GLY A 19 -10.49 -24.95 -14.83
N GLN A 20 -10.45 -23.65 -15.09
CA GLN A 20 -11.40 -23.00 -16.00
C GLN A 20 -10.92 -23.19 -17.44
N SER A 21 -11.39 -24.26 -18.06
CA SER A 21 -11.44 -24.39 -19.53
C SER A 21 -12.77 -23.80 -20.03
N SER A 22 -12.89 -22.47 -20.00
CA SER A 22 -13.91 -21.73 -20.74
C SER A 22 -13.22 -21.13 -21.97
N GLY A 23 -13.69 -21.50 -23.17
CA GLY A 23 -13.07 -21.15 -24.46
C GLY A 23 -13.12 -19.67 -24.86
N SER A 24 -13.24 -18.75 -23.91
CA SER A 24 -13.18 -17.30 -24.17
C SER A 24 -11.76 -16.79 -23.93
N ASN A 25 -11.21 -16.09 -24.93
CA ASN A 25 -9.91 -15.43 -24.80
C ASN A 25 -9.95 -14.42 -23.63
N PRO A 26 -9.17 -14.60 -22.55
CA PRO A 26 -9.18 -13.68 -21.41
C PRO A 26 -8.82 -12.24 -21.80
N ALA A 27 -8.02 -12.05 -22.85
CA ALA A 27 -7.61 -10.73 -23.32
C ALA A 27 -8.65 -10.02 -24.20
N ALA A 28 -9.82 -10.62 -24.47
CA ALA A 28 -10.80 -10.04 -25.39
C ALA A 28 -11.46 -8.75 -24.88
N SER A 29 -11.61 -8.61 -23.55
CA SER A 29 -12.23 -7.46 -22.90
C SER A 29 -11.76 -7.31 -21.46
N LEU A 30 -11.92 -6.12 -20.86
CA LEU A 30 -11.63 -5.91 -19.44
C LEU A 30 -12.39 -6.91 -18.56
N SER A 31 -13.67 -7.14 -18.86
CA SER A 31 -14.51 -8.04 -18.07
C SER A 31 -14.00 -9.48 -18.11
N SER A 32 -13.59 -9.96 -19.29
CA SER A 32 -13.03 -11.30 -19.46
C SER A 32 -11.69 -11.44 -18.75
N LEU A 33 -10.82 -10.43 -18.87
CA LEU A 33 -9.53 -10.42 -18.21
C LEU A 33 -9.72 -10.41 -16.70
N TRP A 34 -10.55 -9.50 -16.20
CA TRP A 34 -10.81 -9.36 -14.77
C TRP A 34 -11.38 -10.65 -14.17
N ALA A 35 -12.35 -11.28 -14.84
CA ALA A 35 -12.91 -12.57 -14.40
C ALA A 35 -11.84 -13.67 -14.31
N TYR A 36 -10.84 -13.65 -15.21
CA TYR A 36 -9.71 -14.57 -15.20
C TYR A 36 -8.69 -14.26 -14.09
N LEU A 37 -8.42 -12.98 -13.81
CA LEU A 37 -7.48 -12.53 -12.77
C LEU A 37 -8.03 -12.71 -11.35
N LEU A 38 -9.31 -12.43 -11.15
CA LEU A 38 -9.92 -12.25 -9.82
C LEU A 38 -9.73 -13.44 -8.87
N PRO A 39 -9.84 -14.71 -9.30
CA PRO A 39 -9.58 -15.85 -8.40
C PRO A 39 -8.15 -15.86 -7.84
N ALA A 40 -7.15 -15.54 -8.67
CA ALA A 40 -5.76 -15.45 -8.23
C ALA A 40 -5.57 -14.27 -7.26
N LEU A 41 -6.14 -13.11 -7.58
CA LEU A 41 -6.05 -11.94 -6.70
C LEU A 41 -6.64 -12.23 -5.32
N ASN A 42 -7.86 -12.79 -5.29
CA ASN A 42 -8.52 -13.18 -4.03
C ASN A 42 -7.70 -14.19 -3.25
N HIS A 43 -7.13 -15.20 -3.91
CA HIS A 43 -6.28 -16.16 -3.23
C HIS A 43 -5.01 -15.53 -2.64
N ILE A 44 -4.38 -14.61 -3.37
CA ILE A 44 -3.15 -13.95 -2.96
C ILE A 44 -3.37 -12.93 -1.84
N VAL A 45 -4.44 -12.15 -1.90
CA VAL A 45 -4.66 -10.98 -1.03
C VAL A 45 -5.60 -11.30 0.14
N LYS A 46 -6.60 -12.16 -0.07
CA LYS A 46 -7.70 -12.38 0.90
C LYS A 46 -7.67 -13.73 1.60
N SER A 47 -6.98 -14.75 1.06
CA SER A 47 -6.96 -16.06 1.71
C SER A 47 -6.30 -16.00 3.09
N PRO A 48 -6.87 -16.69 4.11
CA PRO A 48 -6.19 -16.89 5.37
C PRO A 48 -4.88 -17.64 5.14
N THR A 49 -3.74 -17.05 5.50
CA THR A 49 -2.48 -17.77 5.57
C THR A 49 -2.42 -18.53 6.90
N ASN A 50 -2.38 -19.86 6.83
CA ASN A 50 -2.20 -20.72 8.02
C ASN A 50 -0.82 -20.56 8.69
N ASN A 51 0.08 -19.79 8.08
CA ASN A 51 1.43 -19.57 8.55
C ASN A 51 1.59 -18.10 8.96
N LEU A 52 1.27 -17.82 10.23
CA LEU A 52 1.35 -16.48 10.83
C LEU A 52 2.78 -15.91 10.77
N ASP A 53 3.79 -16.79 10.73
CA ASP A 53 5.20 -16.43 10.64
C ASP A 53 5.66 -16.09 9.21
N SER A 54 4.90 -16.50 8.19
CA SER A 54 5.29 -16.28 6.82
C SER A 54 4.83 -14.91 6.35
N LYS A 55 5.74 -13.94 6.29
CA LYS A 55 5.57 -12.62 5.64
C LYS A 55 5.40 -12.71 4.11
N LYS A 56 4.83 -13.81 3.62
CA LYS A 56 4.70 -14.20 2.21
C LYS A 56 3.24 -14.43 1.89
N ALA A 57 2.83 -14.00 0.69
CA ALA A 57 1.51 -14.30 0.19
C ALA A 57 1.35 -15.79 -0.14
N PRO A 58 0.11 -16.33 -0.10
CA PRO A 58 -0.19 -17.65 -0.65
C PRO A 58 0.32 -17.79 -2.09
N PRO A 59 1.04 -18.88 -2.42
CA PRO A 59 1.47 -19.11 -3.78
C PRO A 59 0.28 -19.45 -4.68
N ILE A 60 0.39 -19.10 -5.96
CA ILE A 60 -0.48 -19.61 -7.03
C ILE A 60 0.32 -20.57 -7.90
N ASP A 61 -0.40 -21.46 -8.58
CA ASP A 61 0.20 -22.39 -9.53
C ASP A 61 0.96 -21.64 -10.64
N MET A 62 2.12 -22.20 -11.05
CA MET A 62 3.02 -21.56 -12.02
C MET A 62 2.41 -21.47 -13.42
N VAL A 63 1.62 -22.46 -13.83
CA VAL A 63 0.91 -22.42 -15.12
C VAL A 63 -0.12 -21.31 -15.10
N PHE A 64 -0.84 -21.15 -13.98
CA PHE A 64 -1.79 -20.05 -13.85
C PHE A 64 -1.10 -18.68 -13.80
N TYR A 65 0.03 -18.56 -13.09
CA TYR A 65 0.86 -17.35 -13.09
C TYR A 65 1.27 -16.93 -14.50
N ALA A 66 1.79 -17.88 -15.30
CA ALA A 66 2.19 -17.64 -16.68
C ALA A 66 1.00 -17.29 -17.59
N GLY A 67 -0.14 -17.94 -17.38
CA GLY A 67 -1.40 -17.65 -18.07
C GLY A 67 -1.87 -16.22 -17.82
N ILE A 68 -1.84 -15.76 -16.57
CA ILE A 68 -2.18 -14.39 -16.19
C ILE A 68 -1.25 -13.38 -16.86
N HIS A 69 0.06 -13.63 -16.82
CA HIS A 69 1.05 -12.75 -17.46
C HIS A 69 0.77 -12.62 -18.97
N THR A 70 0.49 -13.74 -19.64
CA THR A 70 0.19 -13.80 -21.08
C THR A 70 -1.13 -13.10 -21.40
N ALA A 71 -2.17 -13.31 -20.59
CA ALA A 71 -3.46 -12.64 -20.75
C ALA A 71 -3.34 -11.12 -20.60
N CYS A 72 -2.58 -10.64 -19.61
CA CYS A 72 -2.32 -9.21 -19.43
C CYS A 72 -1.53 -8.62 -20.59
N TYR A 73 -0.48 -9.31 -21.05
CA TYR A 73 0.29 -8.91 -22.23
C TYR A 73 -0.61 -8.74 -23.46
N ASN A 74 -1.38 -9.79 -23.80
CA ASN A 74 -2.28 -9.81 -24.94
C ASN A 74 -3.38 -8.73 -24.85
N TYR A 75 -3.84 -8.41 -23.64
CA TYR A 75 -4.81 -7.35 -23.42
C TYR A 75 -4.24 -5.98 -23.81
N PHE A 76 -3.03 -5.67 -23.36
CA PHE A 76 -2.36 -4.42 -23.67
C PHE A 76 -2.01 -4.30 -25.15
N THR A 77 -1.53 -5.38 -25.78
CA THR A 77 -1.17 -5.36 -27.21
C THR A 77 -2.40 -5.25 -28.11
N SER A 78 -3.46 -6.02 -27.85
CA SER A 78 -4.70 -5.97 -28.65
C SER A 78 -5.43 -4.61 -28.55
N GLN A 79 -5.29 -3.90 -27.44
CA GLN A 79 -5.79 -2.52 -27.33
C GLN A 79 -4.94 -1.51 -28.10
N SER A 80 -3.63 -1.76 -28.24
CA SER A 80 -2.74 -0.88 -29.00
C SER A 80 -2.97 -0.99 -30.52
N GLU A 81 -3.28 -2.19 -31.04
CA GLU A 81 -3.53 -2.43 -32.47
C GLU A 81 -4.85 -1.83 -32.97
N LYS A 82 -5.84 -1.64 -32.10
CA LYS A 82 -7.11 -0.99 -32.45
C LYS A 82 -6.99 0.51 -32.75
N LYS A 83 -5.77 1.09 -32.73
CA LYS A 83 -5.51 2.50 -33.06
C LYS A 83 -4.76 2.66 -34.39
N PRO A 84 -5.45 2.90 -35.51
CA PRO A 84 -4.79 3.48 -36.67
C PRO A 84 -5.06 4.97 -36.88
N ASN A 85 -6.16 5.60 -36.40
CA ASN A 85 -6.46 6.96 -36.93
C ASN A 85 -7.38 7.92 -36.16
N SER A 86 -7.72 7.71 -34.88
CA SER A 86 -8.62 8.64 -34.19
C SER A 86 -7.88 9.62 -33.27
N ARG A 87 -7.82 10.90 -33.68
CA ARG A 87 -7.42 12.05 -32.85
C ARG A 87 -8.58 12.62 -32.01
N THR A 88 -9.72 11.94 -31.91
CA THR A 88 -10.83 12.42 -31.07
C THR A 88 -10.63 12.01 -29.62
N SER A 89 -10.52 13.03 -28.78
CA SER A 89 -10.52 13.02 -27.32
C SER A 89 -11.53 12.05 -26.71
N GLY A 90 -11.07 11.14 -25.83
CA GLY A 90 -11.91 10.50 -24.81
C GLY A 90 -11.71 9.00 -24.58
N GLU A 91 -11.13 8.25 -25.52
CA GLU A 91 -10.97 6.79 -25.34
C GLU A 91 -9.77 6.44 -24.45
N ALA A 92 -10.05 5.69 -23.37
CA ALA A 92 -9.11 5.34 -22.31
C ALA A 92 -7.77 4.82 -22.88
N ALA A 93 -6.67 5.44 -22.46
CA ALA A 93 -5.34 4.98 -22.83
C ALA A 93 -5.15 3.54 -22.34
N SER A 94 -4.50 2.70 -23.15
CA SER A 94 -4.39 1.26 -22.85
C SER A 94 -3.89 1.01 -21.43
N GLY A 95 -4.64 0.19 -20.68
CA GLY A 95 -4.36 -0.19 -19.29
C GLY A 95 -4.92 0.74 -18.20
N THR A 96 -5.52 1.88 -18.55
CA THR A 96 -6.16 2.79 -17.56
C THR A 96 -7.30 2.09 -16.83
N ASP A 97 -8.14 1.40 -17.59
CA ASP A 97 -9.30 0.66 -17.12
C ASP A 97 -8.93 -0.49 -16.16
N LEU A 98 -7.89 -1.25 -16.47
CA LEU A 98 -7.37 -2.29 -15.60
C LEU A 98 -6.78 -1.70 -14.32
N TYR A 99 -6.04 -0.59 -14.41
CA TYR A 99 -5.49 0.09 -13.24
C TYR A 99 -6.59 0.59 -12.30
N GLU A 100 -7.65 1.22 -12.84
CA GLU A 100 -8.82 1.66 -12.06
C GLU A 100 -9.57 0.47 -11.44
N GLN A 101 -9.66 -0.65 -12.14
CA GLN A 101 -10.29 -1.85 -11.61
C GLN A 101 -9.46 -2.44 -10.45
N MET A 102 -8.13 -2.41 -10.54
CA MET A 102 -7.24 -2.79 -9.44
C MET A 102 -7.34 -1.85 -8.24
N ASP A 103 -7.45 -0.56 -8.49
CA ASP A 103 -7.64 0.45 -7.45
C ASP A 103 -8.94 0.21 -6.65
N LYS A 104 -10.05 -0.09 -7.34
CA LYS A 104 -11.32 -0.51 -6.71
C LYS A 104 -11.17 -1.79 -5.91
N TYR A 105 -10.49 -2.80 -6.46
CA TYR A 105 -10.24 -4.06 -5.78
C TYR A 105 -9.47 -3.89 -4.46
N PHE A 106 -8.38 -3.13 -4.48
CA PHE A 106 -7.58 -2.89 -3.27
C PHE A 106 -8.32 -2.06 -2.22
N MET A 107 -9.17 -1.12 -2.67
CA MET A 107 -10.08 -0.38 -1.80
C MET A 107 -11.08 -1.31 -1.11
N GLU A 108 -11.74 -2.21 -1.85
CA GLU A 108 -12.68 -3.19 -1.30
C GLU A 108 -12.00 -4.15 -0.32
N ALA A 109 -10.83 -4.69 -0.68
CA ALA A 109 -10.05 -5.55 0.21
C ALA A 109 -9.63 -4.84 1.51
N ALA A 110 -9.27 -3.56 1.45
CA ALA A 110 -8.95 -2.78 2.64
C ALA A 110 -10.19 -2.49 3.50
N ARG A 111 -11.35 -2.23 2.88
CA ARG A 111 -12.63 -2.04 3.59
C ARG A 111 -13.09 -3.29 4.33
N GLU A 112 -12.91 -4.47 3.74
CA GLU A 112 -13.19 -5.74 4.42
C GLU A 112 -12.38 -5.88 5.71
N ILE A 113 -11.10 -5.48 5.68
CA ILE A 113 -10.26 -5.43 6.88
C ILE A 113 -10.80 -4.41 7.89
N MET A 114 -11.18 -3.22 7.44
CA MET A 114 -11.76 -2.19 8.31
C MET A 114 -13.06 -2.64 8.98
N LEU A 115 -13.91 -3.39 8.27
CA LEU A 115 -15.15 -3.96 8.83
C LEU A 115 -14.90 -5.00 9.92
N GLY A 116 -13.77 -5.71 9.84
CA GLY A 116 -13.36 -6.70 10.85
C GLY A 116 -12.63 -6.11 12.06
N VAL A 117 -12.39 -4.80 12.09
CA VAL A 117 -11.68 -4.16 13.21
C VAL A 117 -12.49 -4.35 14.51
N PRO A 118 -11.86 -4.85 15.60
CA PRO A 118 -12.55 -5.05 16.89
C PRO A 118 -13.09 -3.72 17.41
N GLN A 119 -14.07 -3.72 18.32
CA GLN A 119 -14.54 -2.49 18.99
C GLN A 119 -13.65 -2.06 20.16
N ASP A 120 -12.96 -3.02 20.78
CA ASP A 120 -12.00 -2.78 21.84
C ASP A 120 -10.68 -2.22 21.28
N ASP A 121 -10.14 -1.19 21.94
CA ASP A 121 -8.87 -0.56 21.58
C ASP A 121 -7.68 -1.47 21.94
N SER A 122 -7.80 -2.30 22.98
CA SER A 122 -6.72 -3.20 23.43
C SER A 122 -6.34 -4.25 22.36
N ALA A 123 -7.35 -4.79 21.67
CA ALA A 123 -7.19 -5.79 20.62
C ALA A 123 -6.83 -5.19 19.25
N LEU A 124 -6.88 -3.85 19.10
CA LEU A 124 -6.76 -3.20 17.79
C LEU A 124 -5.38 -3.42 17.15
N VAL A 125 -4.29 -3.28 17.91
CA VAL A 125 -2.94 -3.44 17.34
C VAL A 125 -2.66 -4.89 16.98
N HIS A 126 -3.05 -5.83 17.85
CA HIS A 126 -2.97 -7.26 17.61
C HIS A 126 -3.75 -7.71 16.38
N TYR A 127 -4.86 -7.02 16.07
CA TYR A 127 -5.63 -7.29 14.85
C TYR A 127 -5.00 -6.65 13.60
N ILE A 128 -4.67 -5.36 13.65
CA ILE A 128 -4.34 -4.61 12.44
C ILE A 128 -2.96 -4.96 11.90
N VAL A 129 -2.00 -5.29 12.76
CA VAL A 129 -0.62 -5.60 12.34
C VAL A 129 -0.58 -6.86 11.47
N PRO A 130 -1.13 -8.02 11.89
CA PRO A 130 -1.20 -9.20 11.03
C PRO A 130 -2.04 -8.98 9.76
N CYS A 131 -3.14 -8.22 9.85
CA CYS A 131 -3.96 -7.88 8.69
C CYS A 131 -3.17 -7.06 7.66
N PHE A 132 -2.44 -6.04 8.10
CA PHE A 132 -1.57 -5.25 7.23
C PHE A 132 -0.44 -6.08 6.64
N THR A 133 0.24 -6.90 7.45
CA THR A 133 1.34 -7.75 6.99
C THR A 133 0.89 -8.68 5.86
N ARG A 134 -0.27 -9.33 6.01
CA ARG A 134 -0.86 -10.18 4.95
C ARG A 134 -1.26 -9.37 3.72
N TYR A 135 -1.97 -8.26 3.92
CA TYR A 135 -2.40 -7.39 2.82
C TYR A 135 -1.20 -6.88 2.01
N SER A 136 -0.15 -6.43 2.70
CA SER A 136 1.09 -5.93 2.09
C SER A 136 1.85 -7.02 1.34
N ALA A 137 1.98 -8.21 1.93
CA ALA A 137 2.60 -9.36 1.24
C ALA A 137 1.82 -9.75 -0.02
N GLY A 138 0.48 -9.75 0.06
CA GLY A 138 -0.42 -9.97 -1.07
C GLY A 138 -0.22 -8.91 -2.16
N ALA A 139 -0.26 -7.63 -1.80
CA ALA A 139 -0.02 -6.51 -2.71
C ALA A 139 1.33 -6.60 -3.44
N MET A 140 2.40 -6.97 -2.72
CA MET A 140 3.72 -7.18 -3.33
C MET A 140 3.74 -8.36 -4.30
N SER A 141 2.96 -9.42 -4.04
CA SER A 141 2.81 -10.55 -4.95
C SER A 141 2.02 -10.18 -6.20
N VAL A 142 0.90 -9.46 -6.04
CA VAL A 142 0.12 -8.92 -7.17
C VAL A 142 0.94 -7.95 -8.01
N ASN A 143 1.77 -7.10 -7.39
CA ASN A 143 2.67 -6.19 -8.10
C ASN A 143 3.66 -6.95 -8.99
N ARG A 144 4.17 -8.11 -8.55
CA ARG A 144 5.02 -8.98 -9.40
C ARG A 144 4.22 -9.65 -10.50
N LEU A 145 3.04 -10.20 -10.17
CA LEU A 145 2.15 -10.86 -11.13
C LEU A 145 1.72 -9.93 -12.27
N LEU A 146 1.41 -8.68 -11.93
CA LEU A 146 0.89 -7.66 -12.85
C LEU A 146 1.94 -6.60 -13.18
N ASN A 147 3.23 -6.95 -13.14
CA ASN A 147 4.32 -6.01 -13.40
C ASN A 147 4.27 -5.40 -14.81
N TYR A 148 3.55 -6.03 -15.74
CA TYR A 148 3.26 -5.47 -17.05
C TYR A 148 2.50 -4.14 -16.97
N VAL A 149 1.56 -4.01 -16.02
CA VAL A 149 0.83 -2.75 -15.74
C VAL A 149 1.81 -1.66 -15.33
N ASN A 150 2.76 -1.97 -14.44
CA ASN A 150 3.79 -1.00 -14.03
C ASN A 150 4.64 -0.54 -15.21
N ARG A 151 5.09 -1.49 -16.05
CA ARG A 151 6.00 -1.21 -17.17
C ARG A 151 5.36 -0.41 -18.30
N HIS A 152 4.08 -0.65 -18.60
CA HIS A 152 3.45 -0.12 -19.81
C HIS A 152 2.39 0.95 -19.55
N TYR A 153 1.67 0.87 -18.43
CA TYR A 153 0.70 1.89 -18.05
C TYR A 153 1.30 2.89 -17.06
N VAL A 154 1.77 2.43 -15.88
CA VAL A 154 2.25 3.33 -14.82
C VAL A 154 3.43 4.15 -15.29
N LYS A 155 4.46 3.52 -15.89
CA LYS A 155 5.61 4.24 -16.44
C LYS A 155 5.18 5.32 -17.43
N ARG A 156 4.33 4.98 -18.40
CA ARG A 156 3.83 5.94 -19.39
C ARG A 156 3.06 7.08 -18.74
N ALA A 157 2.19 6.79 -17.77
CA ALA A 157 1.44 7.82 -17.05
C ALA A 157 2.35 8.75 -16.23
N VAL A 158 3.42 8.21 -15.63
CA VAL A 158 4.45 9.01 -14.95
C VAL A 158 5.20 9.90 -15.95
N ASP A 159 5.58 9.37 -17.11
CA ASP A 159 6.21 10.13 -18.21
C ASP A 159 5.27 11.23 -18.75
N GLU A 160 3.95 11.02 -18.69
CA GLU A 160 2.88 11.99 -19.03
C GLU A 160 2.51 12.93 -17.86
N ASP A 161 3.36 13.08 -16.84
CA ASP A 161 3.15 13.94 -15.68
C ASP A 161 1.90 13.61 -14.85
N ARG A 162 1.59 12.31 -14.68
CA ARG A 162 0.50 11.84 -13.80
C ARG A 162 1.00 11.09 -12.56
N GLY A 163 2.31 11.05 -12.36
CA GLY A 163 2.96 10.38 -11.24
C GLY A 163 2.66 10.97 -9.86
N TRP A 164 3.28 10.39 -8.83
CA TRP A 164 3.17 10.87 -7.44
C TRP A 164 3.73 12.28 -7.26
N LEU A 165 4.79 12.62 -7.99
CA LEU A 165 5.40 13.94 -8.06
C LEU A 165 5.23 14.49 -9.46
N ARG A 166 4.40 15.53 -9.62
CA ARG A 166 4.21 16.20 -10.91
C ARG A 166 5.20 17.34 -11.08
N LEU A 167 5.51 17.64 -12.33
CA LEU A 167 6.26 18.82 -12.73
C LEU A 167 5.58 20.07 -12.17
N ASN A 168 4.25 20.17 -12.24
CA ASN A 168 3.51 21.28 -11.63
C ASN A 168 3.70 21.41 -10.11
N ASP A 169 3.86 20.30 -9.37
CA ASP A 169 4.10 20.34 -7.92
C ASP A 169 5.50 20.92 -7.60
N VAL A 170 6.42 20.80 -8.56
CA VAL A 170 7.83 21.24 -8.43
C VAL A 170 8.04 22.63 -9.06
N LEU A 171 7.32 22.96 -10.14
CA LEU A 171 7.46 24.18 -10.92
C LEU A 171 7.24 25.44 -10.08
N GLU A 172 6.32 25.46 -9.12
CA GLU A 172 6.12 26.64 -8.27
C GLU A 172 7.34 26.92 -7.37
N SER A 173 8.08 25.87 -6.97
CA SER A 173 9.33 25.99 -6.22
C SER A 173 10.52 26.30 -7.14
N VAL A 174 10.47 25.84 -8.39
CA VAL A 174 11.57 25.88 -9.34
C VAL A 174 11.54 27.13 -10.23
N ALA A 175 10.36 27.70 -10.50
CA ALA A 175 10.19 28.95 -11.26
C ALA A 175 10.88 30.16 -10.60
N LYS A 176 11.18 30.08 -9.30
CA LYS A 176 11.99 31.08 -8.59
C LYS A 176 13.49 30.97 -8.88
N ASN A 177 13.94 29.81 -9.37
CA ASN A 177 15.34 29.44 -9.56
C ASN A 177 15.71 29.18 -11.03
N ILE A 178 14.71 29.03 -11.93
CA ILE A 178 14.93 28.90 -13.37
C ILE A 178 14.89 30.28 -14.02
N THR A 179 15.93 30.55 -14.80
CA THR A 179 16.03 31.70 -15.70
C THR A 179 15.83 31.25 -17.16
N PRO A 180 15.35 32.12 -18.05
CA PRO A 180 15.19 31.80 -19.49
C PRO A 180 16.47 31.30 -20.17
N GLU A 181 17.63 31.60 -19.60
CA GLU A 181 18.95 31.23 -20.10
C GLU A 181 19.43 29.86 -19.61
N ASP A 182 18.68 29.17 -18.74
CA ASP A 182 19.10 27.89 -18.18
C ASP A 182 19.02 26.75 -19.19
N SER A 183 20.10 25.95 -19.23
CA SER A 183 20.15 24.77 -20.10
C SER A 183 19.19 23.68 -19.65
N ARG A 184 18.80 22.81 -20.59
CA ARG A 184 17.96 21.64 -20.31
C ARG A 184 18.58 20.74 -19.23
N GLU A 185 19.90 20.61 -19.24
CA GLU A 185 20.65 19.85 -18.24
C GLU A 185 20.48 20.47 -16.84
N LYS A 186 20.62 21.78 -16.70
CA LYS A 186 20.44 22.49 -15.43
C LYS A 186 19.01 22.35 -14.89
N ILE A 187 18.01 22.45 -15.77
CA ILE A 187 16.60 22.20 -15.41
C ILE A 187 16.42 20.77 -14.91
N SER A 188 16.99 19.78 -15.59
CA SER A 188 16.91 18.37 -15.18
C SER A 188 17.56 18.10 -13.83
N GLU A 189 18.68 18.79 -13.54
CA GLU A 189 19.39 18.68 -12.27
C GLU A 189 18.59 19.28 -11.12
N ILE A 190 17.99 20.45 -11.31
CA ILE A 190 17.10 21.09 -10.34
C ILE A 190 15.90 20.17 -10.02
N LEU A 191 15.28 19.57 -11.05
CA LEU A 191 14.17 18.65 -10.86
C LEU A 191 14.58 17.40 -10.06
N ARG A 192 15.78 16.86 -10.33
CA ARG A 192 16.35 15.73 -9.57
C ARG A 192 16.59 16.11 -8.11
N GLU A 193 17.18 17.27 -7.84
CA GLU A 193 17.42 17.77 -6.49
C GLU A 193 16.12 17.93 -5.71
N LYS A 194 15.09 18.52 -6.34
CA LYS A 194 13.77 18.68 -5.73
C LYS A 194 13.09 17.36 -5.42
N ARG A 195 13.18 16.38 -6.34
CA ARG A 195 12.72 15.02 -6.07
C ARG A 195 13.44 14.43 -4.86
N THR A 196 14.76 14.59 -4.77
CA THR A 196 15.55 14.15 -3.61
C THR A 196 15.09 14.82 -2.31
N ASP A 197 14.81 16.12 -2.33
CA ASP A 197 14.30 16.84 -1.15
C ASP A 197 12.92 16.35 -0.71
N GLU A 198 12.03 16.05 -1.65
CA GLU A 198 10.74 15.42 -1.33
C GLU A 198 10.95 14.03 -0.72
N LEU A 199 11.87 13.22 -1.25
CA LEU A 199 12.16 11.88 -0.71
C LEU A 199 12.78 11.92 0.70
N LYS A 200 13.52 12.98 1.06
CA LYS A 200 14.04 13.13 2.44
C LYS A 200 12.92 13.16 3.49
N LYS A 201 11.74 13.70 3.14
CA LYS A 201 10.55 13.70 4.01
C LYS A 201 10.03 12.29 4.30
N TRP A 202 10.43 11.32 3.48
CA TRP A 202 10.07 9.91 3.57
C TRP A 202 11.20 9.03 4.11
N GLY A 203 12.27 9.64 4.63
CA GLY A 203 13.39 8.95 5.27
C GLY A 203 14.53 8.58 4.32
N TYR A 204 14.54 9.11 3.08
CA TYR A 204 15.71 9.00 2.23
C TYR A 204 16.89 9.80 2.80
N LYS A 205 18.06 9.19 2.81
CA LYS A 205 19.33 9.84 3.15
C LYS A 205 20.21 9.87 1.90
N VAL A 206 20.91 10.97 1.66
CA VAL A 206 21.67 11.22 0.41
C VAL A 206 22.85 10.25 0.27
N ASP A 207 23.39 9.75 1.38
CA ASP A 207 24.40 8.69 1.50
C ASP A 207 23.78 7.28 1.54
N GLY A 208 22.47 7.15 1.37
CA GLY A 208 21.74 5.90 1.42
C GLY A 208 21.91 5.03 0.17
N SER A 209 21.65 3.73 0.31
CA SER A 209 21.61 2.77 -0.81
C SER A 209 20.46 3.08 -1.79
N GLY A 210 20.54 2.52 -3.01
CA GLY A 210 19.43 2.59 -3.97
C GLY A 210 18.12 1.97 -3.44
N GLU A 211 18.21 1.04 -2.50
CA GLU A 211 17.06 0.47 -1.79
C GLU A 211 16.39 1.49 -0.86
N SER A 212 17.17 2.36 -0.21
CA SER A 212 16.64 3.46 0.60
C SER A 212 15.85 4.46 -0.24
N MET A 213 16.33 4.78 -1.45
CA MET A 213 15.61 5.64 -2.40
C MET A 213 14.29 4.98 -2.84
N SER A 214 14.34 3.71 -3.24
CA SER A 214 13.17 2.95 -3.68
C SER A 214 12.11 2.83 -2.58
N SER A 215 12.55 2.63 -1.33
CA SER A 215 11.65 2.57 -0.18
C SER A 215 11.00 3.92 0.12
N ALA A 216 11.76 5.02 0.08
CA ALA A 216 11.23 6.36 0.27
C ALA A 216 10.24 6.74 -0.83
N GLU A 217 10.51 6.35 -2.08
CA GLU A 217 9.60 6.56 -3.21
C GLU A 217 8.30 5.78 -3.04
N ALA A 218 8.37 4.51 -2.66
CA ALA A 218 7.16 3.72 -2.37
C ALA A 218 6.30 4.36 -1.26
N CYS A 219 6.93 4.91 -0.22
CA CYS A 219 6.22 5.65 0.83
C CYS A 219 5.58 6.94 0.30
N ALA A 220 6.29 7.68 -0.56
CA ALA A 220 5.79 8.91 -1.17
C ALA A 220 4.62 8.64 -2.12
N GLU A 221 4.72 7.58 -2.92
CA GLU A 221 3.66 7.08 -3.80
C GLU A 221 2.43 6.68 -2.99
N ALA A 222 2.58 5.86 -1.94
CA ALA A 222 1.48 5.47 -1.06
C ALA A 222 0.83 6.68 -0.38
N ALA A 223 1.64 7.71 -0.09
CA ALA A 223 1.18 8.96 0.49
C ALA A 223 0.47 9.90 -0.49
N SER A 224 0.63 9.70 -1.79
CA SER A 224 0.08 10.59 -2.80
C SER A 224 -1.46 10.59 -2.80
N PRO A 225 -2.12 11.65 -3.28
CA PRO A 225 -3.56 11.67 -3.42
C PRO A 225 -4.08 10.65 -4.47
N PRO A 226 -5.37 10.26 -4.44
CA PRO A 226 -5.92 9.23 -5.33
C PRO A 226 -5.83 9.53 -6.84
N ASP A 227 -5.75 10.82 -7.23
CA ASP A 227 -5.63 11.24 -8.63
C ASP A 227 -4.24 10.98 -9.23
N ARG A 228 -3.27 10.55 -8.41
CA ARG A 228 -1.92 10.21 -8.84
C ARG A 228 -1.83 8.75 -9.28
N ILE A 229 -1.04 8.51 -10.32
CA ILE A 229 -0.70 7.18 -10.81
C ILE A 229 0.61 6.75 -10.14
N VAL A 230 0.59 5.55 -9.56
CA VAL A 230 1.69 4.99 -8.76
C VAL A 230 1.86 3.52 -9.08
N SER A 231 2.93 2.88 -8.58
CA SER A 231 3.09 1.45 -8.74
C SER A 231 1.92 0.66 -8.12
N VAL A 232 1.66 -0.54 -8.63
CA VAL A 232 0.59 -1.43 -8.12
C VAL A 232 0.74 -1.71 -6.62
N ALA A 233 1.96 -1.89 -6.12
CA ALA A 233 2.19 -2.08 -4.69
C ALA A 233 1.80 -0.83 -3.88
N SER A 234 2.28 0.35 -4.28
CA SER A 234 1.96 1.61 -3.62
C SER A 234 0.49 1.98 -3.72
N LEU A 235 -0.19 1.60 -4.81
CA LEU A 235 -1.64 1.73 -4.98
C LEU A 235 -2.40 1.00 -3.87
N ALA A 236 -2.02 -0.25 -3.59
CA ALA A 236 -2.60 -1.03 -2.51
C ALA A 236 -2.31 -0.40 -1.14
N HIS A 237 -1.05 -0.02 -0.87
CA HIS A 237 -0.68 0.62 0.39
C HIS A 237 -1.40 1.96 0.61
N ARG A 238 -1.60 2.75 -0.45
CA ARG A 238 -2.44 3.95 -0.45
C ARG A 238 -3.87 3.63 -0.04
N ARG A 239 -4.47 2.56 -0.58
CA ARG A 239 -5.83 2.13 -0.21
C ARG A 239 -5.90 1.64 1.23
N PHE A 240 -4.90 0.93 1.72
CA PHE A 240 -4.85 0.58 3.14
C PHE A 240 -4.76 1.82 4.03
N ARG A 241 -3.97 2.83 3.63
CA ARG A 241 -3.92 4.12 4.34
C ARG A 241 -5.31 4.77 4.43
N THR A 242 -5.95 4.99 3.29
CA THR A 242 -7.18 5.79 3.22
C THR A 242 -8.39 5.07 3.79
N GLU A 243 -8.50 3.76 3.59
CA GLU A 243 -9.67 3.00 4.03
C GLU A 243 -9.52 2.47 5.47
N VAL A 244 -8.30 2.39 6.02
CA VAL A 244 -8.06 1.78 7.35
C VAL A 244 -7.34 2.73 8.29
N PHE A 245 -6.12 3.18 7.97
CA PHE A 245 -5.34 3.98 8.93
C PHE A 245 -5.90 5.39 9.13
N GLU A 246 -6.29 6.11 8.08
CA GLU A 246 -6.86 7.46 8.22
C GLU A 246 -8.12 7.49 9.10
N PRO A 247 -9.12 6.61 8.92
CA PRO A 247 -10.26 6.50 9.83
C PRO A 247 -9.85 6.20 11.29
N LEU A 248 -8.86 5.33 11.50
CA LEU A 248 -8.41 4.97 12.85
C LEU A 248 -7.55 6.07 13.50
N LEU A 249 -6.90 6.90 12.69
CA LEU A 249 -6.11 8.06 13.13
C LEU A 249 -6.99 9.30 13.38
N ALA A 250 -8.14 9.40 12.72
CA ALA A 250 -9.05 10.51 12.85
C ALA A 250 -9.55 10.68 14.30
N VAL A 251 -9.59 11.94 14.74
CA VAL A 251 -10.14 12.30 16.04
C VAL A 251 -11.66 12.37 15.93
N PRO A 252 -12.43 11.67 16.79
CA PRO A 252 -13.89 11.77 16.79
C PRO A 252 -14.33 13.23 16.97
N VAL A 253 -15.03 13.77 15.97
CA VAL A 253 -15.61 15.12 16.07
C VAL A 253 -16.87 15.01 16.92
N ILE A 254 -16.80 15.44 18.18
CA ILE A 254 -17.97 15.54 19.06
C ILE A 254 -18.85 16.69 18.54
N LYS A 255 -19.83 16.38 17.69
CA LYS A 255 -20.85 17.33 17.25
C LYS A 255 -21.79 17.62 18.43
N GLY A 256 -21.44 18.61 19.25
CA GLY A 256 -22.34 19.15 20.27
C GLY A 256 -21.64 19.72 21.51
N LYS A 257 -21.17 20.97 21.44
CA LYS A 257 -21.38 22.02 22.47
C LYS A 257 -20.52 23.25 22.12
N LYS A 258 -21.13 24.24 21.48
CA LYS A 258 -20.71 25.63 21.62
C LYS A 258 -21.09 26.12 23.02
N THR A 259 -20.40 25.68 24.06
CA THR A 259 -20.47 26.35 25.37
C THR A 259 -19.33 27.34 25.45
N LYS A 260 -19.64 28.60 25.07
CA LYS A 260 -18.85 29.78 25.45
C LYS A 260 -18.97 29.99 26.96
N ASN A 261 -18.35 29.13 27.77
CA ASN A 261 -18.12 29.42 29.17
C ASN A 261 -16.61 29.33 29.42
N LYS A 262 -16.02 30.46 29.81
CA LYS A 262 -14.65 30.54 30.33
C LYS A 262 -14.53 29.52 31.47
N ILE A 263 -13.79 28.45 31.23
CA ILE A 263 -13.38 27.50 32.27
C ILE A 263 -12.36 28.23 33.16
N PRO A 264 -12.48 28.19 34.50
CA PRO A 264 -11.50 28.77 35.41
C PRO A 264 -10.11 28.16 35.15
N LYS A 265 -9.06 28.99 35.20
CA LYS A 265 -7.66 28.54 35.13
C LYS A 265 -7.32 27.65 36.34
N ALA A 266 -7.57 26.36 36.23
CA ALA A 266 -7.03 25.35 37.15
C ALA A 266 -6.73 24.06 36.37
N ALA A 267 -5.47 23.61 36.46
CA ALA A 267 -4.94 22.33 35.99
C ALA A 267 -5.07 21.99 34.49
N GLY A 268 -4.24 22.64 33.65
CA GLY A 268 -3.84 22.16 32.31
C GLY A 268 -4.97 22.07 31.26
N PRO A 269 -4.64 22.07 29.96
CA PRO A 269 -5.62 21.76 28.93
C PRO A 269 -6.07 20.30 29.09
N PRO A 270 -7.40 20.02 29.09
CA PRO A 270 -7.89 18.64 29.14
C PRO A 270 -7.36 17.86 27.92
N PRO A 271 -7.01 16.57 28.07
CA PRO A 271 -6.46 15.79 26.96
C PRO A 271 -7.46 15.75 25.82
N LEU A 272 -7.08 16.33 24.67
CA LEU A 272 -7.84 16.27 23.42
C LEU A 272 -8.18 14.82 23.08
N PRO A 273 -9.38 14.54 22.55
CA PRO A 273 -9.74 13.19 22.13
C PRO A 273 -8.72 12.70 21.09
N LYS A 274 -8.06 11.58 21.38
CA LYS A 274 -7.11 10.96 20.46
C LYS A 274 -7.85 10.07 19.47
N GLY A 275 -7.31 9.93 18.25
CA GLY A 275 -7.75 8.90 17.32
C GLY A 275 -7.64 7.50 17.93
N ARG A 276 -8.45 6.58 17.45
CA ARG A 276 -8.60 5.24 18.02
C ARG A 276 -7.29 4.46 18.04
N LEU A 277 -6.55 4.47 16.94
CA LEU A 277 -5.22 3.86 16.86
C LEU A 277 -4.24 4.49 17.85
N ALA A 278 -4.31 5.81 18.06
CA ALA A 278 -3.43 6.49 19.00
C ALA A 278 -3.73 6.14 20.47
N ARG A 279 -4.97 5.76 20.80
CA ARG A 279 -5.32 5.21 22.12
C ARG A 279 -4.84 3.76 22.26
N ALA A 280 -5.09 2.92 21.26
CA ALA A 280 -4.61 1.54 21.25
C ALA A 280 -3.08 1.44 21.37
N VAL A 281 -2.34 2.28 20.64
CA VAL A 281 -0.87 2.35 20.77
C VAL A 281 -0.45 2.89 22.13
N LYS A 282 -1.19 3.85 22.70
CA LYS A 282 -0.90 4.31 24.06
C LYS A 282 -1.01 3.13 25.04
N GLU A 283 -2.08 2.37 24.95
CA GLU A 283 -2.34 1.21 25.80
C GLU A 283 -1.28 0.13 25.61
N LEU A 284 -0.96 -0.24 24.36
CA LEU A 284 0.10 -1.20 24.04
C LEU A 284 1.44 -0.81 24.67
N LEU A 285 1.84 0.47 24.57
CA LEU A 285 3.14 0.93 25.04
C LEU A 285 3.22 1.18 26.55
N GLU A 286 2.08 1.44 27.20
CA GLU A 286 2.00 1.74 28.65
C GLU A 286 1.47 0.57 29.48
N SER A 287 1.10 -0.55 28.86
CA SER A 287 0.60 -1.74 29.55
C SER A 287 1.63 -2.23 30.58
N LYS A 288 1.16 -2.48 31.81
CA LYS A 288 1.99 -3.05 32.87
C LYS A 288 1.80 -4.57 32.88
N GLY A 289 2.88 -5.31 32.69
CA GLY A 289 2.85 -6.76 32.53
C GLY A 289 2.51 -7.19 31.10
N GLY A 290 2.85 -8.44 30.78
CA GLY A 290 2.75 -8.98 29.42
C GLY A 290 4.12 -9.33 28.83
N ASP A 291 4.10 -9.82 27.60
CA ASP A 291 5.31 -10.18 26.86
C ASP A 291 5.94 -8.92 26.23
N GLU A 292 7.09 -8.53 26.79
CA GLU A 292 7.89 -7.38 26.34
C GLU A 292 8.37 -7.55 24.89
N GLU A 293 8.70 -8.77 24.48
CA GLU A 293 9.17 -9.08 23.13
C GLU A 293 8.03 -8.92 22.13
N GLU A 294 6.85 -9.46 22.44
CA GLU A 294 5.66 -9.29 21.60
C GLU A 294 5.26 -7.81 21.48
N ARG A 295 5.35 -7.05 22.57
CA ARG A 295 5.08 -5.61 22.55
C ARG A 295 6.05 -4.87 21.63
N ALA A 296 7.34 -5.15 21.74
CA ALA A 296 8.37 -4.55 20.88
C ALA A 296 8.15 -4.93 19.40
N ARG A 297 7.81 -6.20 19.14
CA ARG A 297 7.50 -6.72 17.81
C ARG A 297 6.30 -5.98 17.19
N LEU A 298 5.18 -5.87 17.90
CA LEU A 298 3.98 -5.18 17.42
C LEU A 298 4.23 -3.68 17.19
N ALA A 299 4.97 -3.02 18.10
CA ALA A 299 5.33 -1.63 17.93
C ALA A 299 6.21 -1.41 16.69
N SER A 300 7.19 -2.29 16.47
CA SER A 300 8.10 -2.26 15.31
C SER A 300 7.35 -2.49 14.00
N GLU A 301 6.50 -3.52 13.95
CA GLU A 301 5.71 -3.85 12.76
C GLU A 301 4.67 -2.76 12.45
N LEU A 302 4.03 -2.17 13.47
CA LEU A 302 3.12 -1.04 13.26
C LEU A 302 3.87 0.21 12.77
N ALA A 303 5.06 0.50 13.29
CA ALA A 303 5.87 1.62 12.82
C ALA A 303 6.28 1.43 11.35
N ALA A 304 6.67 0.21 10.98
CA ALA A 304 6.95 -0.16 9.59
C ALA A 304 5.71 -0.04 8.70
N ALA A 305 4.54 -0.47 9.18
CA ALA A 305 3.28 -0.35 8.46
C ALA A 305 2.91 1.11 8.18
N LEU A 306 2.93 1.96 9.20
CA LEU A 306 2.65 3.39 9.07
C LEU A 306 3.62 4.07 8.10
N ARG A 307 4.90 3.69 8.11
CA ARG A 307 5.88 4.18 7.12
C ARG A 307 5.48 3.76 5.71
N LEU A 308 5.25 2.47 5.49
CA LEU A 308 5.02 1.89 4.17
C LEU A 308 3.74 2.43 3.51
N VAL A 309 2.70 2.71 4.30
CA VAL A 309 1.46 3.32 3.81
C VAL A 309 1.54 4.84 3.65
N GLY A 310 2.70 5.46 3.84
CA GLY A 310 2.89 6.88 3.59
C GLY A 310 2.43 7.79 4.75
N VAL A 311 2.47 7.34 6.00
CA VAL A 311 2.32 8.23 7.17
C VAL A 311 3.65 8.94 7.43
N ARG A 312 3.62 10.27 7.39
CA ARG A 312 4.81 11.14 7.53
C ARG A 312 5.56 10.91 8.85
N SER A 313 6.88 11.07 8.83
CA SER A 313 7.75 11.04 10.03
C SER A 313 7.30 11.99 11.13
N GLU A 314 6.76 13.14 10.74
CA GLU A 314 6.31 14.18 11.68
C GLU A 314 5.02 13.81 12.42
N HIS A 315 4.32 12.77 12.00
CA HIS A 315 3.07 12.37 12.62
C HIS A 315 3.29 11.97 14.09
N PRO A 316 2.52 12.51 15.06
CA PRO A 316 2.75 12.28 16.50
C PRO A 316 2.79 10.81 16.90
N LEU A 317 1.94 9.98 16.30
CA LEU A 317 1.93 8.54 16.56
C LEU A 317 3.24 7.86 16.12
N ARG A 318 3.79 8.29 14.98
CA ARG A 318 5.00 7.71 14.41
C ARG A 318 6.21 8.08 15.25
N LYS A 319 6.33 9.36 15.65
CA LYS A 319 7.34 9.81 16.63
C LYS A 319 7.28 9.04 17.94
N ARG A 320 6.06 8.73 18.42
CA ARG A 320 5.88 7.97 19.66
C ARG A 320 6.41 6.54 19.54
N LEU A 321 6.08 5.85 18.44
CA LEU A 321 6.59 4.50 18.17
C LEU A 321 8.11 4.52 17.98
N ASP A 322 8.63 5.45 17.17
CA ASP A 322 10.07 5.59 16.93
C ASP A 322 10.83 5.86 18.25
N LYS A 323 10.29 6.70 19.14
CA LYS A 323 10.87 6.95 20.48
C LYS A 323 10.86 5.70 21.36
N PHE A 324 9.77 4.94 21.35
CA PHE A 324 9.68 3.69 22.12
C PHE A 324 10.72 2.69 21.63
N LEU A 325 10.81 2.47 20.32
CA LEU A 325 11.76 1.54 19.71
C LEU A 325 13.22 1.96 19.92
N ALA A 326 13.50 3.26 20.02
CA ALA A 326 14.84 3.74 20.37
C ALA A 326 15.20 3.54 21.85
N SER A 327 14.21 3.34 22.72
CA SER A 327 14.40 3.10 24.15
C SER A 327 14.37 1.62 24.53
N THR A 328 13.88 0.75 23.66
CA THR A 328 13.87 -0.69 23.84
C THR A 328 15.24 -1.25 23.40
N PRO A 329 15.95 -1.98 24.28
CA PRO A 329 17.28 -2.51 24.01
C PRO A 329 17.32 -3.57 22.91
#